data_AF-A0A4R0ZJX0-F1
#
_entry.id   AF-A0A4R0ZJX0-F1
#
_cell.length_a   1.000
_cell.length_b   1.000
_cell.length_c   1.000
_cell.angle_alpha   90.00
_cell.angle_beta   90.00
_cell.angle_gamma   90.00
#
_symmetry.space_group_name_H-M   'P 1'
#
loop_
_entity.id
_entity.type
_entity.pdbx_description
1 polymer ?
#
loop_
_entity_poly.entity_id
_entity_poly.type
_entity_poly.pdbx_seq_one_letter_code
_entity_poly.pdbx_strand_id
1 'polypeptide(L)'
;MRIGKLRMLLEQYGETTLRDLVVEMYRNTPKAVIEEKDMDYMISQFTRYKEQKSSDERHSLSQTVILAERFVELAYDHLYLLPNQIMSERDQKNWYIHAKKIIRDLSYYAEDEAEARTMYEEMFLLLSSSAGEEPLFSTSDPFRLLKLSQTTMLTQLIHYYQLDAPTSDVWIDRSLYTALHVPKDVDSTRVDLLSTLLEQPYTSFEWNLFHQRIITLCERTLAKAPSDDSALEDYQALKMLELELLVERGQLSEAERKLFSEYIPFFSHRSEPFKVYVNMLESRGHSDETKRLRRLAKEKRIQF
;
A
#
# COMPACT_ATOMS: atom_id res chain seq x y z
N MET A 1 14.67 30.50 11.62
CA MET A 1 13.99 30.28 10.32
C MET A 1 13.54 28.81 10.25
N ARG A 2 12.33 28.51 9.76
CA ARG A 2 11.88 27.11 9.59
C ARG A 2 12.69 26.42 8.49
N ILE A 3 12.90 25.10 8.60
CA ILE A 3 13.75 24.35 7.67
C ILE A 3 13.26 24.41 6.21
N GLY A 4 11.94 24.47 5.99
CA GLY A 4 11.37 24.63 4.64
C GLY A 4 11.72 25.98 4.00
N LYS A 5 11.71 27.07 4.78
CA LYS A 5 12.10 28.41 4.30
C LYS A 5 13.61 28.49 4.02
N LEU A 6 14.42 27.78 4.81
CA LEU A 6 15.86 27.64 4.55
C LEU A 6 16.11 26.92 3.22
N ARG A 7 15.42 25.81 2.95
CA ARG A 7 15.57 25.06 1.68
C ARG A 7 15.29 25.93 0.46
N MET A 8 14.17 26.66 0.46
CA MET A 8 13.83 27.58 -0.63
C MET A 8 14.87 28.69 -0.83
N LEU A 9 15.53 29.13 0.23
CA LEU A 9 16.58 30.15 0.15
C LEU A 9 17.88 29.56 -0.40
N LEU A 10 18.22 28.32 -0.03
CA LEU A 10 19.39 27.62 -0.53
C LEU A 10 19.27 27.23 -2.02
N GLU A 11 18.05 26.98 -2.50
CA GLU A 11 17.77 26.73 -3.93
C GLU A 11 18.10 27.92 -4.84
N GLN A 12 18.23 29.13 -4.30
CA GLN A 12 18.60 30.34 -5.05
C GLN A 12 20.11 30.45 -5.29
N TYR A 13 20.92 29.64 -4.62
CA TYR A 13 22.38 29.68 -4.71
C TYR A 13 22.92 28.55 -5.59
N GLY A 14 23.98 28.87 -6.33
CA GLY A 14 24.74 27.88 -7.08
C GLY A 14 25.62 27.00 -6.17
N GLU A 15 26.06 25.86 -6.69
CA GLU A 15 26.82 24.85 -5.94
C GLU A 15 28.11 25.41 -5.29
N THR A 16 28.82 26.31 -5.97
CA THR A 16 30.02 26.99 -5.43
C THR A 16 29.68 27.84 -4.21
N THR A 17 28.64 28.65 -4.29
CA THR A 17 28.18 29.49 -3.18
C THR A 17 27.70 28.65 -2.00
N LEU A 18 27.06 27.50 -2.25
CA LEU A 18 26.66 26.57 -1.21
C LEU A 18 27.86 25.94 -0.49
N ARG A 19 28.92 25.59 -1.22
CA ARG A 19 30.17 25.09 -0.62
C ARG A 19 30.83 26.15 0.28
N ASP A 20 30.93 27.38 -0.21
CA ASP A 20 31.51 28.50 0.57
C ASP A 20 30.68 28.78 1.83
N LEU A 21 29.35 28.70 1.73
CA LEU A 21 28.44 28.89 2.85
C LEU A 21 28.62 27.79 3.91
N VAL A 22 28.78 26.52 3.52
CA VAL A 22 29.06 25.42 4.44
C VAL A 22 30.40 25.62 5.15
N VAL A 23 31.44 26.07 4.43
CA VAL A 23 32.76 26.35 5.00
C VAL A 23 32.68 27.49 6.03
N GLU A 24 31.99 28.58 5.71
CA GLU A 24 31.80 29.69 6.66
C GLU A 24 30.95 29.29 7.86
N MET A 25 29.90 28.48 7.67
CA MET A 25 29.11 27.94 8.79
C MET A 25 29.98 27.08 9.72
N TYR A 26 30.79 26.18 9.15
CA TYR A 26 31.67 25.32 9.92
C TYR A 26 32.72 26.14 10.70
N ARG A 27 33.34 27.14 10.05
CA ARG A 27 34.33 28.04 10.67
C ARG A 27 33.76 28.84 11.85
N ASN A 28 32.51 29.27 11.74
CA ASN A 28 31.83 30.05 12.77
C ASN A 28 31.18 29.18 13.86
N THR A 29 31.28 27.84 13.78
CA THR A 29 30.75 26.94 14.79
C THR A 29 31.80 26.68 15.88
N PRO A 30 31.47 26.82 17.19
CA PRO A 30 32.42 26.53 18.26
C PRO A 30 32.86 25.06 18.26
N LYS A 31 34.15 24.81 18.54
CA LYS A 31 34.74 23.46 18.50
C LYS A 31 34.00 22.44 19.37
N ALA A 32 33.55 22.84 20.57
CA ALA A 32 32.76 22.00 21.46
C ALA A 32 31.46 21.50 20.80
N VAL A 33 30.82 22.33 19.96
CA VAL A 33 29.58 21.96 19.25
C VAL A 33 29.89 21.08 18.04
N ILE A 34 31.02 21.32 17.36
CA ILE A 34 31.50 20.46 16.26
C ILE A 34 31.70 19.02 16.75
N GLU A 35 32.37 18.87 17.90
CA GLU A 35 32.63 17.59 18.56
C GLU A 35 31.35 16.96 19.11
N GLU A 36 30.48 17.72 19.80
CA GLU A 36 29.22 17.19 20.36
C GLU A 36 28.23 16.70 19.29
N LYS A 37 28.19 17.36 18.13
CA LYS A 37 27.24 17.03 17.06
C LYS A 37 27.83 16.16 15.96
N ASP A 38 29.07 15.69 16.13
CA ASP A 38 29.83 14.90 15.14
C ASP A 38 29.81 15.54 13.74
N MET A 39 29.99 16.87 13.65
CA MET A 39 29.88 17.59 12.37
C MET A 39 30.96 17.16 11.37
N ASP A 40 32.13 16.74 11.86
CA ASP A 40 33.20 16.20 11.02
C ASP A 40 32.78 14.90 10.33
N TYR A 41 32.05 14.05 11.04
CA TYR A 41 31.48 12.83 10.47
C TYR A 41 30.32 13.15 9.51
N MET A 42 29.47 14.11 9.86
CA MET A 42 28.39 14.60 8.99
C MET A 42 28.90 15.11 7.64
N ILE A 43 30.00 15.87 7.62
CA ILE A 43 30.54 16.45 6.38
C ILE A 43 31.32 15.40 5.59
N SER A 44 32.13 14.59 6.26
CA SER A 44 32.98 13.59 5.59
C SER A 44 32.20 12.39 5.07
N GLN A 45 31.11 11.98 5.72
CA GLN A 45 30.33 10.78 5.44
C GLN A 45 28.83 11.03 5.56
N PHE A 46 28.33 12.08 4.91
CA PHE A 46 26.94 12.55 5.05
C PHE A 46 25.87 11.46 4.92
N THR A 47 26.00 10.55 3.94
CA THR A 47 25.05 9.46 3.74
C THR A 47 24.99 8.54 4.96
N ARG A 48 26.15 8.12 5.48
CA ARG A 48 26.26 7.25 6.66
C ARG A 48 25.85 7.95 7.95
N TYR A 49 26.21 9.24 8.10
CA TYR A 49 25.73 10.07 9.22
C TYR A 49 24.21 10.15 9.26
N LYS A 50 23.56 10.33 8.10
CA LYS A 50 22.10 10.42 8.00
C LYS A 50 21.43 9.07 8.31
N GLU A 51 22.02 7.96 7.86
CA GLU A 51 21.57 6.60 8.19
C GLU A 51 21.69 6.33 9.69
N GLN A 52 22.83 6.65 10.32
CA GLN A 52 23.05 6.48 11.75
C GLN A 52 22.13 7.36 12.61
N LYS A 53 21.96 8.64 12.25
CA LYS A 53 20.98 9.52 12.90
C LYS A 53 19.56 8.95 12.85
N SER A 54 19.21 8.30 11.74
CA SER A 54 17.88 7.69 11.59
C SER A 54 17.72 6.40 12.40
N SER A 55 18.80 5.66 12.67
CA SER A 55 18.78 4.48 13.55
C SER A 55 18.79 4.87 15.03
N ASP A 56 19.53 5.91 15.42
CA ASP A 56 19.60 6.38 16.81
C ASP A 56 18.29 7.03 17.30
N GLU A 57 17.43 7.49 16.38
CA GLU A 57 16.09 8.02 16.68
C GLU A 57 14.98 6.94 16.68
N ARG A 58 15.31 5.69 16.35
CA ARG A 58 14.37 4.57 16.25
C ARG A 58 14.17 3.92 17.64
N HIS A 59 12.92 3.62 17.97
CA HIS A 59 12.60 2.91 19.21
C HIS A 59 13.04 1.44 19.11
N SER A 60 13.28 0.77 20.24
CA SER A 60 13.43 -0.69 20.23
C SER A 60 12.16 -1.38 19.70
N LEU A 61 12.26 -2.65 19.29
CA LEU A 61 11.08 -3.44 18.92
C LEU A 61 9.99 -3.38 19.99
N SER A 62 10.36 -3.71 21.24
CA SER A 62 9.44 -3.70 22.39
C SER A 62 8.75 -2.34 22.59
N GLN A 63 9.49 -1.24 22.47
CA GLN A 63 8.92 0.10 22.55
C GLN A 63 8.00 0.40 21.37
N THR A 64 8.37 -0.03 20.17
CA THR A 64 7.58 0.16 18.95
C THR A 64 6.24 -0.57 19.05
N VAL A 65 6.25 -1.82 19.54
CA VAL A 65 5.04 -2.62 19.77
C VAL A 65 4.13 -1.95 20.80
N ILE A 66 4.66 -1.58 21.97
CA ILE A 66 3.87 -0.87 23.01
C ILE A 66 3.26 0.43 22.46
N LEU A 67 4.01 1.18 21.66
CA LEU A 67 3.52 2.41 21.03
C LEU A 67 2.43 2.12 19.99
N ALA A 68 2.56 1.03 19.22
CA ALA A 68 1.57 0.61 18.24
C ALA A 68 0.27 0.14 18.91
N GLU A 69 0.35 -0.73 19.92
CA GLU A 69 -0.79 -1.19 20.70
C GLU A 69 -1.54 -0.01 21.33
N ARG A 70 -0.80 0.89 21.98
CA ARG A 70 -1.39 2.08 22.58
C ARG A 70 -2.02 2.99 21.53
N PHE A 71 -1.40 3.14 20.35
CA PHE A 71 -1.96 3.94 19.27
C PHE A 71 -3.29 3.36 18.76
N VAL A 72 -3.35 2.04 18.57
CA VAL A 72 -4.56 1.32 18.15
C VAL A 72 -5.68 1.46 19.19
N GLU A 73 -5.37 1.22 20.47
CA GLU A 73 -6.31 1.38 21.59
C GLU A 73 -6.90 2.80 21.64
N LEU A 74 -6.04 3.82 21.60
CA LEU A 74 -6.47 5.23 21.63
C LEU A 74 -7.35 5.60 20.43
N ALA A 75 -7.14 4.97 19.27
CA ALA A 75 -7.94 5.20 18.07
C ALA A 75 -9.34 4.58 18.19
N TYR A 76 -9.44 3.33 18.64
CA TYR A 76 -10.73 2.68 18.86
C TYR A 76 -11.52 3.25 20.05
N ASP A 77 -10.85 3.88 21.02
CA ASP A 77 -11.49 4.69 22.07
C ASP A 77 -11.92 6.10 21.58
N HIS A 78 -11.77 6.38 20.27
CA HIS A 78 -12.08 7.66 19.61
C HIS A 78 -11.33 8.89 20.18
N LEU A 79 -10.20 8.67 20.86
CA LEU A 79 -9.45 9.74 21.53
C LEU A 79 -8.65 10.63 20.57
N TYR A 80 -8.49 10.22 19.32
CA TYR A 80 -7.95 11.08 18.24
C TYR A 80 -9.03 11.91 17.54
N LEU A 81 -10.32 11.59 17.73
CA LEU A 81 -11.44 12.25 17.08
C LEU A 81 -12.10 13.28 18.01
N LEU A 82 -12.33 12.91 19.27
CA LEU A 82 -13.09 13.70 20.21
C LEU A 82 -12.19 14.40 21.24
N PRO A 83 -12.51 15.66 21.64
CA PRO A 83 -11.82 16.32 22.74
C PRO A 83 -11.87 15.46 24.02
N ASN A 84 -10.73 15.26 24.67
CA ASN A 84 -10.62 14.42 25.85
C ASN A 84 -9.49 14.92 26.78
N GLN A 85 -9.42 14.36 27.99
CA GLN A 85 -8.42 14.74 29.00
C GLN A 85 -7.11 13.94 28.91
N ILE A 86 -7.09 12.86 28.10
CA ILE A 86 -5.97 11.94 27.98
C ILE A 86 -4.93 12.49 26.99
N MET A 87 -5.39 13.13 25.92
CA MET A 87 -4.57 13.58 24.80
C MET A 87 -4.82 15.05 24.49
N SER A 88 -3.74 15.80 24.29
CA SER A 88 -3.84 17.21 23.89
C SER A 88 -4.42 17.35 22.49
N GLU A 89 -5.14 18.45 22.20
CA GLU A 89 -5.63 18.74 20.84
C GLU A 89 -4.51 18.75 19.79
N ARG A 90 -3.30 19.13 20.20
CA ARG A 90 -2.14 19.14 19.32
C ARG A 90 -1.76 17.73 18.92
N ASP A 91 -1.73 16.79 19.85
CA ASP A 91 -1.36 15.41 19.56
C ASP A 91 -2.47 14.70 18.79
N GLN A 92 -3.74 15.03 19.09
CA GLN A 92 -4.89 14.61 18.29
C GLN A 92 -4.74 15.05 16.83
N LYS A 93 -4.45 16.33 16.57
CA LYS A 93 -4.27 16.86 15.19
C LYS A 93 -3.01 16.35 14.49
N ASN A 94 -2.00 15.92 15.24
CA ASN A 94 -0.71 15.45 14.71
C ASN A 94 -0.53 13.93 14.79
N TRP A 95 -1.62 13.17 14.99
CA TRP A 95 -1.60 11.70 15.10
C TRP A 95 -0.80 11.03 13.98
N TYR A 96 -0.90 11.57 12.75
CA TYR A 96 -0.25 11.03 11.56
C TYR A 96 1.28 11.02 11.64
N ILE A 97 1.88 11.93 12.44
CA ILE A 97 3.33 11.93 12.68
C ILE A 97 3.72 10.70 13.49
N HIS A 98 2.93 10.36 14.50
CA HIS A 98 3.15 9.20 15.36
C HIS A 98 2.92 7.90 14.59
N ALA A 99 1.78 7.78 13.89
CA ALA A 99 1.48 6.63 13.07
C ALA A 99 2.58 6.37 12.02
N LYS A 100 3.06 7.40 11.33
CA LYS A 100 4.14 7.27 10.35
C LYS A 100 5.45 6.78 10.97
N LYS A 101 5.78 7.23 12.18
CA LYS A 101 6.97 6.75 12.90
C LYS A 101 6.81 5.28 13.30
N ILE A 102 5.65 4.91 13.85
CA ILE A 102 5.32 3.53 14.26
C ILE A 102 5.41 2.60 13.05
N ILE A 103 4.72 2.90 11.95
CA ILE A 103 4.71 2.06 10.73
C ILE A 103 6.13 1.87 10.20
N ARG A 104 6.93 2.95 10.13
CA ARG A 104 8.34 2.87 9.70
C ARG A 104 9.17 1.96 10.59
N ASP A 105 9.00 2.07 11.90
CA ASP A 105 9.76 1.30 12.87
C ASP A 105 9.31 -0.18 12.85
N LEU A 106 8.01 -0.46 12.73
CA LEU A 106 7.46 -1.81 12.53
C LEU A 106 8.00 -2.45 11.25
N SER A 107 7.95 -1.76 10.10
CA SER A 107 8.48 -2.27 8.84
C SER A 107 9.96 -2.63 8.91
N TYR A 108 10.74 -1.93 9.75
CA TYR A 108 12.16 -2.22 9.93
C TYR A 108 12.40 -3.55 10.64
N TYR A 109 11.57 -3.89 11.62
CA TYR A 109 11.70 -5.14 12.39
C TYR A 109 10.96 -6.33 11.76
N ALA A 110 9.97 -6.07 10.91
CA ALA A 110 9.03 -7.06 10.40
C ALA A 110 9.64 -8.17 9.53
N GLU A 111 10.85 -8.01 8.99
CA GLU A 111 11.53 -9.12 8.28
C GLU A 111 11.88 -10.26 9.25
N ASP A 112 12.43 -9.93 10.42
CA ASP A 112 12.93 -10.93 11.36
C ASP A 112 11.94 -11.25 12.48
N GLU A 113 11.04 -10.32 12.81
CA GLU A 113 10.26 -10.35 14.04
C GLU A 113 8.75 -10.46 13.77
N ALA A 114 8.14 -11.57 14.17
CA ALA A 114 6.71 -11.85 13.97
C ALA A 114 5.79 -10.87 14.73
N GLU A 115 6.24 -10.38 15.89
CA GLU A 115 5.50 -9.40 16.69
C GLU A 115 5.37 -8.07 15.93
N ALA A 116 6.39 -7.65 15.19
CA ALA A 116 6.34 -6.46 14.35
C ALA A 116 5.38 -6.65 13.16
N ARG A 117 5.35 -7.84 12.54
CA ARG A 117 4.40 -8.17 11.46
C ARG A 117 2.95 -8.12 11.95
N THR A 118 2.69 -8.71 13.11
CA THR A 118 1.37 -8.68 13.75
C THR A 118 0.91 -7.25 13.98
N MET A 119 1.78 -6.40 14.57
CA MET A 119 1.41 -4.99 14.78
C MET A 119 1.32 -4.18 13.49
N TYR A 120 2.08 -4.53 12.44
CA TYR A 120 1.95 -3.90 11.14
C TYR A 120 0.59 -4.16 10.51
N GLU A 121 0.09 -5.39 10.63
CA GLU A 121 -1.26 -5.78 10.21
C GLU A 121 -2.33 -5.01 10.97
N GLU A 122 -2.24 -4.93 12.30
CA GLU A 122 -3.17 -4.15 13.12
C GLU A 122 -3.21 -2.67 12.69
N MET A 123 -2.05 -2.08 12.40
CA MET A 123 -1.97 -0.72 11.86
C MET A 123 -2.62 -0.61 10.47
N PHE A 124 -2.45 -1.60 9.58
CA PHE A 124 -3.09 -1.64 8.28
C PHE A 124 -4.62 -1.73 8.40
N LEU A 125 -5.13 -2.60 9.27
CA LEU A 125 -6.55 -2.79 9.52
C LEU A 125 -7.17 -1.53 10.14
N LEU A 126 -6.50 -0.91 11.11
CA LEU A 126 -6.94 0.35 11.71
C LEU A 126 -7.08 1.47 10.68
N LEU A 127 -6.06 1.68 9.84
CA LEU A 127 -6.09 2.73 8.82
C LEU A 127 -7.16 2.46 7.76
N SER A 128 -7.36 1.20 7.38
CA SER A 128 -8.38 0.83 6.42
C SER A 128 -9.79 1.01 7.00
N SER A 129 -10.02 0.57 8.23
CA SER A 129 -11.27 0.82 8.97
C SER A 129 -11.55 2.31 9.06
N SER A 130 -10.53 3.11 9.37
CA SER A 130 -10.65 4.57 9.40
C SER A 130 -10.97 5.22 8.06
N ALA A 131 -10.63 4.58 6.94
CA ALA A 131 -10.85 5.11 5.61
C ALA A 131 -12.25 4.80 5.07
N GLY A 132 -12.78 3.62 5.37
CA GLY A 132 -13.96 3.08 4.68
C GLY A 132 -15.12 2.60 5.56
N GLU A 133 -14.94 2.47 6.88
CA GLU A 133 -15.95 1.86 7.76
C GLU A 133 -16.31 2.75 8.96
N GLU A 134 -15.32 3.17 9.74
CA GLU A 134 -15.53 3.90 10.99
C GLU A 134 -14.65 5.14 11.06
N PRO A 135 -15.15 6.33 11.44
CA PRO A 135 -14.30 7.50 11.59
C PRO A 135 -13.45 7.42 12.87
N LEU A 136 -12.22 6.91 12.78
CA LEU A 136 -11.29 6.80 13.92
C LEU A 136 -10.38 8.03 14.06
N PHE A 137 -10.21 8.79 12.97
CA PHE A 137 -9.45 10.03 12.93
C PHE A 137 -10.28 11.17 12.36
N SER A 138 -9.81 12.41 12.52
CA SER A 138 -10.43 13.61 11.95
C SER A 138 -10.40 13.71 10.41
N THR A 139 -9.81 12.72 9.73
CA THR A 139 -9.77 12.61 8.27
C THR A 139 -10.49 11.34 7.83
N SER A 140 -11.20 11.41 6.72
CA SER A 140 -11.75 10.23 6.02
C SER A 140 -10.74 9.56 5.09
N ASP A 141 -9.51 10.09 5.03
CA ASP A 141 -8.47 9.64 4.12
C ASP A 141 -7.10 9.57 4.86
N PRO A 142 -6.91 8.54 5.70
CA PRO A 142 -5.73 8.40 6.54
C PRO A 142 -4.47 8.04 5.75
N PHE A 143 -4.60 7.21 4.70
CA PHE A 143 -3.50 6.81 3.83
C PHE A 143 -2.88 8.01 3.10
N ARG A 144 -3.71 8.87 2.48
CA ARG A 144 -3.22 10.08 1.81
C ARG A 144 -2.53 11.04 2.77
N LEU A 145 -3.06 11.21 3.98
CA LEU A 145 -2.43 12.05 5.01
C LEU A 145 -1.04 11.53 5.41
N LEU A 146 -0.88 10.22 5.51
CA LEU A 146 0.41 9.56 5.80
C LEU A 146 1.36 9.56 4.60
N LYS A 147 0.86 9.86 3.40
CA LYS A 147 1.54 9.69 2.10
C LYS A 147 1.96 8.24 1.88
N LEU A 148 1.03 7.33 2.17
CA LEU A 148 1.11 5.91 1.88
C LEU A 148 -0.08 5.57 0.97
N SER A 149 0.02 4.51 0.15
CA SER A 149 -1.16 3.95 -0.50
C SER A 149 -1.60 2.69 0.24
N GLN A 150 -2.91 2.44 0.27
CA GLN A 150 -3.44 1.20 0.85
C GLN A 150 -2.87 -0.03 0.15
N THR A 151 -2.77 0.00 -1.19
CA THR A 151 -2.17 -1.07 -2.00
C THR A 151 -0.72 -1.34 -1.65
N THR A 152 0.12 -0.31 -1.48
CA THR A 152 1.55 -0.47 -1.13
C THR A 152 1.69 -1.14 0.23
N MET A 153 0.87 -0.72 1.20
CA MET A 153 0.89 -1.26 2.54
C MET A 153 0.39 -2.72 2.56
N LEU A 154 -0.62 -3.04 1.73
CA LEU A 154 -1.13 -4.39 1.55
C LEU A 154 -0.10 -5.31 0.85
N THR A 155 0.59 -4.85 -0.20
CA THR A 155 1.66 -5.61 -0.86
C THR A 155 2.75 -6.01 0.15
N GLN A 156 3.15 -5.09 1.03
CA GLN A 156 4.11 -5.37 2.10
C GLN A 156 3.55 -6.35 3.13
N LEU A 157 2.28 -6.21 3.51
CA LEU A 157 1.61 -7.11 4.45
C LEU A 157 1.48 -8.53 3.88
N ILE A 158 1.23 -8.69 2.58
CA ILE A 158 1.19 -10.01 1.92
C ILE A 158 2.57 -10.68 1.98
N HIS A 159 3.66 -9.94 1.74
CA HIS A 159 5.01 -10.46 1.96
C HIS A 159 5.19 -10.96 3.40
N TYR A 160 4.71 -10.21 4.40
CA TYR A 160 4.74 -10.65 5.80
C TYR A 160 3.90 -11.91 6.05
N TYR A 161 2.75 -12.07 5.39
CA TYR A 161 2.00 -13.33 5.45
C TYR A 161 2.79 -14.51 4.90
N GLN A 162 3.61 -14.32 3.88
CA GLN A 162 4.48 -15.39 3.35
C GLN A 162 5.55 -15.80 4.37
N LEU A 163 6.10 -14.85 5.13
CA LEU A 163 7.09 -15.13 6.18
C LEU A 163 6.48 -15.90 7.35
N ASP A 164 5.23 -15.60 7.73
CA ASP A 164 4.55 -16.23 8.87
C ASP A 164 3.89 -17.56 8.54
N ALA A 165 3.52 -17.78 7.27
CA ALA A 165 2.71 -18.92 6.90
C ALA A 165 3.51 -20.24 6.87
N PRO A 166 2.97 -21.32 7.47
CA PRO A 166 3.63 -22.63 7.41
C PRO A 166 3.56 -23.26 6.01
N THR A 167 2.59 -22.85 5.18
CA THR A 167 2.31 -23.40 3.86
C THR A 167 1.72 -22.35 2.93
N SER A 168 1.84 -22.56 1.62
CA SER A 168 1.41 -21.57 0.64
C SER A 168 -0.09 -21.30 0.61
N ASP A 169 -0.91 -22.29 0.93
CA ASP A 169 -2.37 -22.11 1.02
C ASP A 169 -2.76 -21.13 2.10
N VAL A 170 -2.05 -21.13 3.24
CA VAL A 170 -2.37 -20.24 4.37
C VAL A 170 -2.17 -18.78 4.01
N TRP A 171 -1.02 -18.40 3.44
CA TRP A 171 -0.79 -16.99 3.09
C TRP A 171 -1.66 -16.56 1.91
N ILE A 172 -1.91 -17.43 0.92
CA ILE A 172 -2.78 -17.12 -0.21
C ILE A 172 -4.21 -16.87 0.28
N ASP A 173 -4.75 -17.78 1.10
CA ASP A 173 -6.12 -17.68 1.61
C ASP A 173 -6.27 -16.44 2.51
N ARG A 174 -5.28 -16.15 3.36
CA ARG A 174 -5.25 -14.94 4.20
C ARG A 174 -5.15 -13.65 3.37
N SER A 175 -4.33 -13.64 2.32
CA SER A 175 -4.16 -12.47 1.43
C SER A 175 -5.45 -12.18 0.67
N LEU A 176 -6.07 -13.21 0.08
CA LEU A 176 -7.36 -13.10 -0.59
C LEU A 176 -8.45 -12.62 0.36
N TYR A 177 -8.51 -13.18 1.57
CA TYR A 177 -9.47 -12.74 2.59
C TYR A 177 -9.28 -11.26 2.94
N THR A 178 -8.04 -10.85 3.23
CA THR A 178 -7.71 -9.46 3.57
C THR A 178 -8.10 -8.51 2.44
N ALA A 179 -7.68 -8.80 1.20
CA ALA A 179 -7.96 -7.99 0.03
C ALA A 179 -9.46 -7.90 -0.31
N LEU A 180 -10.27 -8.90 0.05
CA LEU A 180 -11.72 -8.92 -0.16
C LEU A 180 -12.53 -8.23 0.93
N HIS A 181 -12.07 -8.22 2.18
CA HIS A 181 -12.89 -7.80 3.31
C HIS A 181 -12.45 -6.48 3.91
N VAL A 182 -11.20 -6.06 3.69
CA VAL A 182 -10.74 -4.79 4.23
C VAL A 182 -11.53 -3.62 3.60
N PRO A 183 -11.95 -2.61 4.38
CA PRO A 183 -12.58 -1.42 3.82
C PRO A 183 -11.62 -0.69 2.87
N LYS A 184 -12.16 -0.17 1.77
CA LYS A 184 -11.36 0.51 0.73
C LYS A 184 -11.13 1.97 1.10
N ASP A 185 -9.94 2.49 0.86
CA ASP A 185 -9.75 3.94 0.85
C ASP A 185 -10.36 4.58 -0.41
N VAL A 186 -10.39 5.92 -0.44
CA VAL A 186 -11.00 6.68 -1.55
C VAL A 186 -10.23 6.48 -2.87
N ASP A 187 -8.96 6.11 -2.79
CA ASP A 187 -8.04 6.02 -3.93
C ASP A 187 -7.87 4.57 -4.44
N SER A 188 -8.49 3.58 -3.79
CA SER A 188 -8.34 2.15 -4.11
C SER A 188 -9.68 1.50 -4.45
N THR A 189 -9.69 0.71 -5.52
CA THR A 189 -10.80 -0.19 -5.82
C THR A 189 -10.56 -1.59 -5.25
N ARG A 190 -11.61 -2.44 -5.23
CA ARG A 190 -11.45 -3.84 -4.83
C ARG A 190 -10.50 -4.59 -5.76
N VAL A 191 -10.50 -4.24 -7.05
CA VAL A 191 -9.57 -4.81 -8.05
C VAL A 191 -8.14 -4.42 -7.69
N ASP A 192 -7.87 -3.14 -7.37
CA ASP A 192 -6.53 -2.69 -7.01
C ASP A 192 -5.97 -3.46 -5.79
N LEU A 193 -6.79 -3.69 -4.77
CA LEU A 193 -6.40 -4.47 -3.58
C LEU A 193 -6.18 -5.95 -3.89
N LEU A 194 -6.95 -6.53 -4.82
CA LEU A 194 -6.77 -7.92 -5.24
C LEU A 194 -5.53 -8.10 -6.11
N SER A 195 -5.21 -7.11 -6.95
CA SER A 195 -4.07 -7.16 -7.86
C SER A 195 -2.72 -7.04 -7.14
N THR A 196 -2.66 -6.57 -5.89
CA THR A 196 -1.43 -6.60 -5.06
C THR A 196 -0.91 -8.02 -4.85
N LEU A 197 -1.78 -9.04 -4.92
CA LEU A 197 -1.35 -10.43 -4.83
C LEU A 197 -0.45 -10.79 -6.02
N LEU A 198 -0.73 -10.28 -7.23
CA LEU A 198 0.07 -10.58 -8.44
C LEU A 198 1.48 -9.98 -8.41
N GLU A 199 1.74 -9.02 -7.52
CA GLU A 199 3.08 -8.42 -7.34
C GLU A 199 4.05 -9.36 -6.61
N GLN A 200 3.54 -10.45 -6.02
CA GLN A 200 4.34 -11.38 -5.24
C GLN A 200 5.07 -12.42 -6.12
N PRO A 201 6.24 -12.90 -5.69
CA PRO A 201 6.91 -14.01 -6.36
C PRO A 201 6.15 -15.32 -6.08
N TYR A 202 5.62 -15.94 -7.12
CA TYR A 202 4.96 -17.25 -7.04
C TYR A 202 5.79 -18.34 -7.72
N THR A 203 5.86 -19.51 -7.08
CA THR A 203 6.25 -20.74 -7.77
C THR A 203 5.13 -21.24 -8.68
N SER A 204 5.45 -22.13 -9.64
CA SER A 204 4.46 -22.74 -10.52
C SER A 204 3.34 -23.48 -9.77
N PHE A 205 3.65 -24.05 -8.60
CA PHE A 205 2.66 -24.70 -7.75
C PHE A 205 1.70 -23.67 -7.14
N GLU A 206 2.24 -22.60 -6.56
CA GLU A 206 1.46 -21.57 -5.90
C GLU A 206 0.58 -20.80 -6.89
N TRP A 207 1.06 -20.58 -8.11
CA TRP A 207 0.24 -20.04 -9.20
C TRP A 207 -1.02 -20.86 -9.46
N ASN A 208 -0.88 -22.19 -9.53
CA ASN A 208 -2.03 -23.07 -9.78
C ASN A 208 -2.97 -23.08 -8.57
N LEU A 209 -2.42 -23.10 -7.36
CA LEU A 209 -3.20 -23.02 -6.13
C LEU A 209 -3.98 -21.71 -6.05
N PHE A 210 -3.32 -20.58 -6.31
CA PHE A 210 -3.94 -19.26 -6.33
C PHE A 210 -5.08 -19.17 -7.35
N HIS A 211 -4.84 -19.63 -8.59
CA HIS A 211 -5.88 -19.67 -9.62
C HIS A 211 -7.08 -20.54 -9.20
N GLN A 212 -6.85 -21.73 -8.61
CA GLN A 212 -7.92 -22.58 -8.09
C GLN A 212 -8.73 -21.90 -6.97
N ARG A 213 -8.06 -21.16 -6.08
CA ARG A 213 -8.72 -20.38 -5.02
C ARG A 213 -9.60 -19.28 -5.59
N ILE A 214 -9.13 -18.54 -6.60
CA ILE A 214 -9.93 -17.51 -7.28
C ILE A 214 -11.18 -18.11 -7.91
N ILE A 215 -11.06 -19.24 -8.62
CA ILE A 215 -12.22 -19.92 -9.23
C ILE A 215 -13.24 -20.33 -8.16
N THR A 216 -12.76 -20.93 -7.07
CA THR A 216 -13.62 -21.35 -5.95
C THR A 216 -14.33 -20.17 -5.30
N LEU A 217 -13.63 -19.05 -5.12
CA LEU A 217 -14.21 -17.82 -4.56
C LEU A 217 -15.24 -17.22 -5.51
N CYS A 218 -14.97 -17.16 -6.82
CA CYS A 218 -15.93 -16.73 -7.83
C CYS A 218 -17.25 -17.53 -7.76
N GLU A 219 -17.17 -18.85 -7.64
CA GLU A 219 -18.38 -19.69 -7.53
C GLU A 219 -19.17 -19.39 -6.25
N ARG A 220 -18.47 -19.20 -5.13
CA ARG A 220 -19.09 -18.89 -3.83
C ARG A 220 -19.72 -17.51 -3.80
N THR A 221 -19.06 -16.49 -4.35
CA THR A 221 -19.60 -15.11 -4.39
C THR A 221 -20.78 -15.01 -5.35
N LEU A 222 -20.70 -15.65 -6.52
CA LEU A 222 -21.81 -15.70 -7.47
C LEU A 222 -23.06 -16.35 -6.86
N ALA A 223 -22.90 -17.41 -6.07
CA ALA A 223 -24.01 -18.06 -5.39
C ALA A 223 -24.71 -17.14 -4.37
N LYS A 224 -24.01 -16.15 -3.82
CA LYS A 224 -24.54 -15.17 -2.85
C LYS A 224 -25.09 -13.90 -3.51
N ALA A 225 -24.66 -13.58 -4.74
CA ALA A 225 -25.03 -12.38 -5.48
C ALA A 225 -26.55 -12.10 -5.57
N PRO A 226 -27.46 -13.12 -5.65
CA PRO A 226 -28.90 -12.85 -5.68
C PRO A 226 -29.46 -12.22 -4.39
N SER A 227 -28.73 -12.32 -3.28
CA SER A 227 -29.16 -11.90 -1.94
C SER A 227 -28.30 -10.79 -1.34
N ASP A 228 -27.19 -10.44 -1.99
CA ASP A 228 -26.18 -9.53 -1.46
C ASP A 228 -25.52 -8.76 -2.61
N ASP A 229 -25.84 -7.47 -2.72
CA ASP A 229 -25.28 -6.58 -3.74
C ASP A 229 -23.74 -6.48 -3.61
N SER A 230 -23.20 -6.56 -2.39
CA SER A 230 -21.76 -6.53 -2.16
C SER A 230 -21.05 -7.77 -2.73
N ALA A 231 -21.74 -8.92 -2.71
CA ALA A 231 -21.21 -10.16 -3.28
C ALA A 231 -21.11 -10.11 -4.82
N LEU A 232 -21.96 -9.32 -5.50
CA LEU A 232 -21.84 -9.11 -6.94
C LEU A 232 -20.61 -8.26 -7.29
N GLU A 233 -20.35 -7.19 -6.53
CA GLU A 233 -19.15 -6.38 -6.71
C GLU A 233 -17.87 -7.20 -6.49
N ASP A 234 -17.84 -8.00 -5.42
CA ASP A 234 -16.70 -8.89 -5.14
C ASP A 234 -16.53 -9.97 -6.22
N TYR A 235 -17.64 -10.52 -6.75
CA TYR A 235 -17.58 -11.44 -7.89
C TYR A 235 -16.97 -10.79 -9.13
N GLN A 236 -17.40 -9.57 -9.47
CA GLN A 236 -16.84 -8.82 -10.59
C GLN A 236 -15.34 -8.54 -10.40
N ALA A 237 -14.93 -8.17 -9.19
CA ALA A 237 -13.53 -7.91 -8.87
C ALA A 237 -12.66 -9.18 -8.94
N LEU A 238 -13.14 -10.31 -8.42
CA LEU A 238 -12.48 -11.61 -8.51
C LEU A 238 -12.34 -12.09 -9.96
N LYS A 239 -13.36 -11.83 -10.78
CA LYS A 239 -13.30 -12.07 -12.21
C LYS A 239 -12.17 -11.24 -12.82
N MET A 240 -12.14 -9.93 -12.61
CA MET A 240 -11.05 -9.10 -13.11
C MET A 240 -9.66 -9.61 -12.69
N LEU A 241 -9.50 -10.06 -11.45
CA LEU A 241 -8.27 -10.70 -10.98
C LEU A 241 -7.94 -12.01 -11.74
N GLU A 242 -8.91 -12.89 -12.00
CA GLU A 242 -8.71 -14.10 -12.82
C GLU A 242 -8.22 -13.73 -14.23
N LEU A 243 -8.76 -12.66 -14.82
CA LEU A 243 -8.34 -12.17 -16.14
C LEU A 243 -6.90 -11.64 -16.12
N GLU A 244 -6.54 -10.89 -15.09
CA GLU A 244 -5.16 -10.43 -14.87
C GLU A 244 -4.19 -11.61 -14.76
N LEU A 245 -4.55 -12.61 -13.95
CA LEU A 245 -3.76 -13.82 -13.77
C LEU A 245 -3.53 -14.56 -15.09
N LEU A 246 -4.56 -14.71 -15.92
CA LEU A 246 -4.43 -15.38 -17.22
C LEU A 246 -3.51 -14.61 -18.17
N VAL A 247 -3.54 -13.27 -18.14
CA VAL A 247 -2.64 -12.44 -18.95
C VAL A 247 -1.20 -12.55 -18.47
N GLU A 248 -0.95 -12.51 -17.16
CA GLU A 248 0.39 -12.70 -16.58
C GLU A 248 0.98 -14.07 -16.96
N ARG A 249 0.14 -15.10 -17.11
CA ARG A 249 0.54 -16.43 -17.57
C ARG A 249 0.67 -16.56 -19.09
N GLY A 250 0.41 -15.50 -19.86
CA GLY A 250 0.40 -15.53 -21.32
C GLY A 250 -0.74 -16.35 -21.92
N GLN A 251 -1.79 -16.68 -21.15
CA GLN A 251 -2.96 -17.44 -21.59
C GLN A 251 -3.99 -16.53 -22.28
N LEU A 252 -3.52 -15.75 -23.27
CA LEU A 252 -4.29 -14.66 -23.89
C LEU A 252 -5.59 -15.14 -24.56
N SER A 253 -5.56 -16.29 -25.23
CA SER A 253 -6.76 -16.86 -25.89
C SER A 253 -7.84 -17.27 -24.88
N GLU A 254 -7.42 -17.75 -23.70
CA GLU A 254 -8.35 -18.12 -22.64
C GLU A 254 -8.91 -16.88 -21.94
N ALA A 255 -8.07 -15.88 -21.66
CA ALA A 255 -8.46 -14.58 -21.15
C ALA A 255 -9.50 -13.90 -22.05
N GLU A 256 -9.25 -13.85 -23.36
CA GLU A 256 -10.19 -13.27 -24.33
C GLU A 256 -11.53 -14.02 -24.33
N ARG A 257 -11.49 -15.35 -24.39
CA ARG A 257 -12.71 -16.19 -24.36
C ARG A 257 -13.53 -15.87 -23.12
N LYS A 258 -12.90 -15.91 -21.94
CA LYS A 258 -13.53 -15.66 -20.65
C LYS A 258 -14.11 -14.25 -20.57
N LEU A 259 -13.37 -13.23 -21.00
CA LEU A 259 -13.87 -11.85 -21.06
C LEU A 259 -15.21 -11.76 -21.80
N PHE A 260 -15.31 -12.36 -22.99
CA PHE A 260 -16.53 -12.30 -23.80
C PHE A 260 -17.66 -13.20 -23.31
N SER A 261 -17.36 -14.40 -22.79
CA SER A 261 -18.38 -15.38 -22.42
C SER A 261 -18.87 -15.24 -20.98
N GLU A 262 -17.99 -14.87 -20.06
CA GLU A 262 -18.23 -14.93 -18.62
C GLU A 262 -18.28 -13.54 -17.95
N TYR A 263 -17.66 -12.49 -18.51
CA TYR A 263 -17.43 -11.25 -17.76
C TYR A 263 -18.35 -10.14 -18.23
N ILE A 264 -18.33 -9.82 -19.52
CA ILE A 264 -19.19 -8.80 -20.14
C ILE A 264 -20.69 -8.95 -19.76
N PRO A 265 -21.26 -10.16 -19.61
CA PRO A 265 -22.65 -10.32 -19.19
C PRO A 265 -22.99 -9.78 -17.80
N PHE A 266 -22.02 -9.66 -16.89
CA PHE A 266 -22.24 -9.24 -15.49
C PHE A 266 -21.97 -7.76 -15.23
N PHE A 267 -21.50 -7.01 -16.24
CA PHE A 267 -21.33 -5.55 -16.12
C PHE A 267 -22.48 -4.83 -16.80
N SER A 268 -23.03 -3.82 -16.12
CA SER A 268 -24.07 -2.93 -16.64
C SER A 268 -23.64 -2.24 -17.94
N HIS A 269 -22.35 -1.87 -18.04
CA HIS A 269 -21.73 -1.35 -19.25
C HIS A 269 -20.78 -2.37 -19.88
N ARG A 270 -21.25 -3.06 -20.92
CA ARG A 270 -20.50 -4.11 -21.63
C ARG A 270 -19.12 -3.69 -22.17
N SER A 271 -18.86 -2.40 -22.29
CA SER A 271 -17.60 -1.85 -22.77
C SER A 271 -16.55 -1.64 -21.69
N GLU A 272 -16.95 -1.61 -20.42
CA GLU A 272 -16.05 -1.28 -19.30
C GLU A 272 -15.03 -2.40 -19.03
N PRO A 273 -15.42 -3.68 -18.89
CA PRO A 273 -14.45 -4.78 -18.79
C PRO A 273 -13.51 -4.86 -20.00
N PHE A 274 -14.04 -4.55 -21.18
CA PHE A 274 -13.26 -4.55 -22.42
C PHE A 274 -12.19 -3.45 -22.43
N LYS A 275 -12.53 -2.23 -21.98
CA LYS A 275 -11.56 -1.13 -21.82
C LYS A 275 -10.47 -1.49 -20.84
N VAL A 276 -10.85 -2.01 -19.68
CA VAL A 276 -9.89 -2.39 -18.63
C VAL A 276 -8.95 -3.46 -19.18
N TYR A 277 -9.47 -4.50 -19.84
CA TYR A 277 -8.66 -5.55 -20.45
C TYR A 277 -7.68 -5.03 -21.53
N VAL A 278 -8.13 -4.12 -22.40
CA VAL A 278 -7.27 -3.54 -23.44
C VAL A 278 -6.16 -2.67 -22.82
N ASN A 279 -6.48 -1.83 -21.82
CA ASN A 279 -5.49 -1.01 -21.12
C ASN A 279 -4.47 -1.87 -20.39
N MET A 280 -4.93 -2.97 -19.81
CA MET A 280 -4.14 -3.95 -19.09
C MET A 280 -3.17 -4.72 -20.00
N LEU A 281 -3.60 -5.10 -21.20
CA LEU A 281 -2.71 -5.68 -22.20
C LEU A 281 -1.65 -4.67 -22.66
N GLU A 282 -2.02 -3.40 -22.79
CA GLU A 282 -1.11 -2.33 -23.19
C GLU A 282 -0.04 -2.05 -22.12
N SER A 283 -0.43 -1.99 -20.84
CA SER A 283 0.50 -1.79 -19.72
C SER A 283 1.48 -2.96 -19.55
N ARG A 284 1.05 -4.19 -19.85
CA ARG A 284 1.87 -5.41 -19.78
C ARG A 284 2.66 -5.71 -21.06
N GLY A 285 2.69 -4.78 -22.02
CA GLY A 285 3.52 -4.89 -23.22
C GLY A 285 2.96 -5.78 -24.34
N HIS A 286 1.72 -6.25 -24.24
CA HIS A 286 1.04 -7.03 -25.27
C HIS A 286 0.48 -6.13 -26.40
N SER A 287 1.35 -5.35 -27.03
CA SER A 287 0.96 -4.31 -27.99
C SER A 287 0.29 -4.84 -29.27
N ASP A 288 0.69 -6.02 -29.75
CA ASP A 288 0.09 -6.64 -30.94
C ASP A 288 -1.32 -7.18 -30.67
N GLU A 289 -1.51 -7.79 -29.49
CA GLU A 289 -2.81 -8.26 -29.03
C GLU A 289 -3.77 -7.08 -28.78
N THR A 290 -3.26 -6.02 -28.17
CA THR A 290 -3.98 -4.75 -27.98
C THR A 290 -4.48 -4.19 -29.32
N LYS A 291 -3.61 -4.15 -30.35
CA LYS A 291 -3.99 -3.70 -31.70
C LYS A 291 -5.05 -4.61 -32.33
N ARG A 292 -4.93 -5.93 -32.16
CA ARG A 292 -5.90 -6.92 -32.66
C ARG A 292 -7.28 -6.69 -32.05
N LEU A 293 -7.36 -6.54 -30.73
CA LEU A 293 -8.61 -6.33 -30.01
C LEU A 293 -9.24 -4.98 -30.33
N ARG A 294 -8.46 -3.90 -30.44
CA ARG A 294 -8.98 -2.58 -30.88
C ARG A 294 -9.59 -2.65 -32.28
N ARG A 295 -9.02 -3.44 -33.21
CA ARG A 295 -9.61 -3.68 -34.54
C ARG A 295 -10.91 -4.48 -34.45
N LEU A 296 -10.90 -5.61 -33.72
CA LEU A 296 -12.07 -6.46 -33.52
C LEU A 296 -13.24 -5.67 -32.93
N ALA A 297 -12.95 -4.79 -31.97
CA ALA A 297 -13.97 -4.03 -31.28
C ALA A 297 -14.55 -2.90 -32.17
N LYS A 298 -13.74 -2.33 -33.08
CA LYS A 298 -14.22 -1.46 -34.16
C LYS A 298 -15.13 -2.21 -35.14
N GLU A 299 -14.78 -3.44 -35.52
CA GLU A 299 -15.58 -4.29 -36.40
C GLU A 299 -16.93 -4.68 -35.78
N LYS A 300 -16.91 -5.04 -34.48
CA LYS A 300 -18.09 -5.45 -33.71
C LYS A 300 -18.91 -4.28 -33.15
N ARG A 301 -18.54 -3.03 -33.46
CA ARG A 301 -19.17 -1.80 -32.95
C ARG A 301 -19.31 -1.77 -31.42
N ILE A 302 -18.36 -2.36 -30.71
CA ILE A 302 -18.26 -2.21 -29.27
C ILE A 302 -17.85 -0.75 -29.04
N GLN A 303 -18.65 0.04 -28.32
CA GLN A 303 -18.29 1.43 -28.02
C GLN A 303 -17.32 1.43 -26.84
N PHE A 304 -16.04 1.72 -27.07
CA PHE A 304 -15.04 1.93 -26.03
C PHE A 304 -14.37 3.29 -26.22
#